data_AF-A0A954IA76-F1
#
_entry.id   AF-A0A954IA76-F1
#
_cell.length_a   1.000
_cell.length_b   1.000
_cell.length_c   1.000
_cell.angle_alpha   90.00
_cell.angle_beta   90.00
_cell.angle_gamma   90.00
#
_symmetry.space_group_name_H-M   'P 1'
#
loop_
_entity.id
_entity.type
_entity.pdbx_description
1 polymer ?
#
loop_
_entity_poly.entity_id
_entity_poly.type
_entity_poly.pdbx_seq_one_letter_code
_entity_poly.pdbx_strand_id
1 'polypeptide(L)'
;MQTVRTDQTIRRNNRLAFAGDQDHTDQVDSLSVNSPGIGWQASVPESDWQYIVLHHSATGSGSVHSIHEEHRRRTDSAGNPWLGIGYHFVIGNGSGMEDGEVSATFRWQDQIHGAHSGHPVYNARGIGICLIGNFEQQPPTQKQLNSLKLLVKVLA
;
A
#
# COMPACT_ATOMS: atom_id res chain seq x y z
N MET A 1 -14.72 17.33 16.59
CA MET A 1 -15.30 16.27 15.75
C MET A 1 -14.19 15.26 15.46
N GLN A 2 -14.22 14.09 16.10
CA GLN A 2 -13.29 13.01 15.80
C GLN A 2 -13.78 12.32 14.52
N THR A 3 -13.01 12.40 13.44
CA THR A 3 -13.28 11.65 12.21
C THR A 3 -13.09 10.16 12.51
N VAL A 4 -14.12 9.35 12.27
CA VAL A 4 -14.08 7.90 12.47
C VAL A 4 -13.29 7.30 11.31
N ARG A 5 -11.98 7.10 11.49
CA ARG A 5 -11.16 6.40 10.50
C ARG A 5 -11.58 4.93 10.46
N THR A 6 -12.27 4.53 9.40
CA THR A 6 -12.64 3.14 9.14
C THR A 6 -11.51 2.48 8.36
N ASP A 7 -10.50 1.98 9.07
CA ASP A 7 -9.42 1.20 8.48
C ASP A 7 -9.91 -0.24 8.21
N GLN A 8 -9.78 -0.71 6.96
CA GLN A 8 -9.97 -2.13 6.64
C GLN A 8 -8.62 -2.84 6.51
N THR A 9 -8.51 -4.02 7.12
CA THR A 9 -7.28 -4.83 7.14
C THR A 9 -7.52 -6.19 6.51
N ILE A 10 -6.65 -6.60 5.59
CA ILE A 10 -6.63 -7.92 4.95
C ILE A 10 -5.32 -8.61 5.35
N ARG A 11 -5.38 -9.88 5.79
CA ARG A 11 -4.17 -10.70 6.05
C ARG A 11 -3.63 -11.27 4.73
N ARG A 12 -2.32 -11.14 4.48
CA ARG A 12 -1.60 -11.90 3.44
C ARG A 12 -1.41 -13.34 3.93
N ASN A 13 -1.67 -14.33 3.08
CA ASN A 13 -1.43 -15.74 3.42
C ASN A 13 0.08 -16.03 3.30
N ASN A 14 0.71 -16.46 4.39
CA ASN A 14 2.10 -16.93 4.34
C ASN A 14 2.23 -18.12 3.39
N ARG A 15 3.15 -18.01 2.43
CA ARG A 15 3.68 -19.13 1.66
C ARG A 15 4.24 -20.17 2.65
N LEU A 16 3.65 -21.36 2.71
CA LEU A 16 4.17 -22.48 3.49
C LEU A 16 5.54 -22.85 2.94
N ALA A 17 6.61 -22.61 3.72
CA ALA A 17 7.88 -23.29 3.52
C ALA A 17 7.80 -24.63 4.26
N PHE A 18 7.58 -25.73 3.53
CA PHE A 18 7.78 -27.07 4.08
C PHE A 18 9.28 -27.35 4.15
N ALA A 19 9.79 -27.52 5.36
CA ALA A 19 11.13 -28.06 5.59
C ALA A 19 11.05 -29.58 5.50
N GLY A 20 11.72 -30.15 4.48
CA GLY A 20 11.99 -31.57 4.37
C GLY A 20 11.02 -32.35 3.49
N ASP A 21 11.30 -32.40 2.18
CA ASP A 21 11.17 -33.62 1.40
C ASP A 21 12.13 -33.54 0.21
N GLN A 22 13.01 -34.53 0.11
CA GLN A 22 13.83 -34.81 -1.06
C GLN A 22 13.12 -35.96 -1.79
N ASP A 23 12.52 -35.73 -2.95
CA ASP A 23 12.77 -36.59 -4.10
C ASP A 23 12.30 -36.02 -5.45
N HIS A 24 13.14 -36.28 -6.44
CA HIS A 24 13.05 -36.24 -7.90
C HIS A 24 11.91 -35.51 -8.67
N THR A 25 12.37 -34.49 -9.41
CA THR A 25 12.09 -34.16 -10.82
C THR A 25 10.64 -34.08 -11.30
N ASP A 26 10.17 -32.86 -11.49
CA ASP A 26 9.70 -32.42 -12.80
C ASP A 26 10.16 -30.97 -13.04
N GLN A 27 10.67 -30.74 -14.25
CA GLN A 27 11.07 -29.41 -14.71
C GLN A 27 9.84 -28.51 -14.79
N VAL A 28 9.55 -27.79 -13.72
CA VAL A 28 8.78 -26.55 -13.83
C VAL A 28 9.73 -25.47 -14.29
N ASP A 29 9.65 -25.21 -15.59
CA ASP A 29 10.23 -24.08 -16.29
C ASP A 29 10.38 -22.88 -15.36
N SER A 30 11.62 -22.42 -15.22
CA SER A 30 11.93 -21.13 -14.65
C SER A 30 11.35 -20.07 -15.58
N LEU A 31 10.04 -19.81 -15.46
CA LEU A 31 9.47 -18.55 -15.88
C LEU A 31 10.09 -17.51 -14.95
N SER A 32 11.22 -16.98 -15.42
CA SER A 32 11.79 -15.73 -14.96
C SER A 32 10.65 -14.78 -14.66
N VAL A 33 10.61 -14.27 -13.43
CA VAL A 33 9.63 -13.29 -12.96
C VAL A 33 9.94 -11.93 -13.60
N ASN A 34 9.95 -11.90 -14.93
CA ASN A 34 10.03 -10.73 -15.79
C ASN A 34 8.69 -10.67 -16.53
N SER A 35 7.63 -10.34 -15.79
CA SER A 35 6.42 -9.81 -16.39
C SER A 35 6.69 -8.35 -16.74
N PRO A 36 6.75 -7.97 -18.02
CA PRO A 36 6.91 -6.57 -18.38
C PRO A 36 5.62 -5.82 -18.02
N GLY A 37 5.73 -4.73 -17.26
CA GLY A 37 4.73 -3.65 -17.32
C GLY A 37 3.96 -3.26 -16.06
N ILE A 38 4.40 -3.58 -14.84
CA ILE A 38 3.85 -2.94 -13.63
C ILE A 38 4.97 -2.10 -13.00
N GLY A 39 4.90 -0.78 -13.17
CA GLY A 39 5.94 0.20 -12.81
C GLY A 39 6.19 0.41 -11.31
N TRP A 40 5.94 -0.60 -10.49
CA TRP A 40 6.02 -0.53 -9.02
C TRP A 40 7.06 -1.49 -8.45
N GLN A 41 8.12 -1.82 -9.19
CA GLN A 41 9.20 -2.66 -8.65
C GLN A 41 9.86 -1.95 -7.45
N ALA A 42 10.02 -2.66 -6.33
CA ALA A 42 10.80 -2.14 -5.22
C ALA A 42 12.29 -2.03 -5.60
N SER A 43 12.99 -1.05 -5.03
CA SER A 43 14.42 -0.83 -5.27
C SER A 43 15.30 -1.81 -4.48
N VAL A 44 14.71 -2.44 -3.47
CA VAL A 44 15.34 -3.40 -2.56
C VAL A 44 14.47 -4.67 -2.45
N PRO A 45 15.00 -5.80 -1.93
CA PRO A 45 14.19 -7.00 -1.69
C PRO A 45 12.94 -6.69 -0.87
N GLU A 46 11.81 -7.30 -1.22
CA GLU A 46 10.54 -7.06 -0.52
C GLU A 46 10.62 -7.49 0.96
N SER A 47 10.09 -6.67 1.84
CA SER A 47 9.92 -6.98 3.27
C SER A 47 8.86 -8.06 3.50
N ASP A 48 8.88 -8.72 4.67
CA ASP A 48 7.87 -9.70 5.08
C ASP A 48 6.55 -9.03 5.50
N TRP A 49 5.85 -8.41 4.54
CA TRP A 49 4.56 -7.78 4.82
C TRP A 49 3.47 -8.83 5.01
N GLN A 50 2.68 -8.66 6.07
CA GLN A 50 1.65 -9.62 6.50
C GLN A 50 0.23 -9.06 6.34
N TYR A 51 0.10 -7.75 6.15
CA TYR A 51 -1.20 -7.08 6.08
C TYR A 51 -1.27 -6.14 4.89
N ILE A 52 -2.48 -5.92 4.39
CA ILE A 52 -2.84 -4.78 3.54
C ILE A 52 -3.82 -3.94 4.34
N VAL A 53 -3.56 -2.63 4.43
CA VAL A 53 -4.39 -1.70 5.19
C VAL A 53 -4.91 -0.62 4.24
N LEU A 54 -6.22 -0.53 4.11
CA LEU A 54 -6.88 0.39 3.19
C LEU A 54 -7.27 1.68 3.89
N HIS A 55 -6.99 2.80 3.23
CA HIS A 55 -7.23 4.16 3.68
C HIS A 55 -7.92 4.97 2.58
N HIS A 56 -8.61 6.04 2.97
CA HIS A 56 -8.93 7.14 2.06
C HIS A 56 -8.19 8.42 2.48
N SER A 57 -8.06 9.40 1.59
CA SER A 57 -7.40 10.67 1.93
C SER A 57 -8.26 11.60 2.80
N ALA A 58 -9.57 11.35 2.88
CA ALA A 58 -10.58 12.22 3.46
C ALA A 58 -10.67 13.60 2.78
N THR A 59 -10.17 13.71 1.55
CA THR A 59 -10.17 14.93 0.73
C THR A 59 -10.75 14.67 -0.65
N GLY A 60 -11.29 15.69 -1.32
CA GLY A 60 -11.80 15.56 -2.69
C GLY A 60 -10.71 15.51 -3.77
N SER A 61 -9.49 15.94 -3.45
CA SER A 61 -8.33 16.01 -4.34
C SER A 61 -7.05 15.72 -3.57
N GLY A 62 -6.01 15.23 -4.26
CA GLY A 62 -4.71 15.00 -3.68
C GLY A 62 -3.74 14.30 -4.63
N SER A 63 -2.46 14.34 -4.27
CA SER A 63 -1.39 13.60 -4.94
C SER A 63 -0.40 13.03 -3.94
N VAL A 64 0.49 12.13 -4.38
CA VAL A 64 1.61 11.65 -3.56
C VAL A 64 2.40 12.83 -2.97
N HIS A 65 2.68 13.85 -3.78
CA HIS A 65 3.40 15.05 -3.35
C HIS A 65 2.61 15.83 -2.29
N SER A 66 1.33 16.15 -2.54
CA SER A 66 0.54 16.96 -1.60
C SER A 66 0.36 16.25 -0.25
N ILE A 67 0.13 14.93 -0.26
CA ILE A 67 0.02 14.12 0.95
C ILE A 67 1.38 14.05 1.66
N HIS A 68 2.48 13.92 0.92
CA HIS A 68 3.82 13.91 1.51
C HIS A 68 4.12 15.21 2.25
N GLU A 69 3.88 16.36 1.62
CA GLU A 69 4.06 17.69 2.24
C GLU A 69 3.23 17.85 3.51
N GLU A 70 1.95 17.46 3.45
CA GLU A 70 1.05 17.51 4.60
C GLU A 70 1.52 16.58 5.73
N HIS A 71 1.95 15.36 5.41
CA HIS A 71 2.40 14.40 6.41
C HIS A 71 3.74 14.79 7.05
N ARG A 72 4.66 15.48 6.35
CA ARG A 72 5.90 15.99 6.95
C ARG A 72 5.68 17.01 8.07
N ARG A 73 4.48 17.59 8.17
CA ARG A 73 4.09 18.53 9.23
C ARG A 73 3.50 17.82 10.46
N ARG A 74 3.42 16.49 10.45
CA ARG A 74 2.81 15.68 11.52
C ARG A 74 3.87 15.08 12.43
N THR A 75 3.43 14.81 13.66
CA THR A 75 4.20 14.06 14.65
C THR A 75 3.43 12.81 15.10
N ASP A 76 4.15 11.80 15.57
CA ASP A 76 3.55 10.65 16.24
C ASP A 76 3.14 11.00 17.69
N SER A 77 2.58 10.02 18.41
CA SER A 77 2.15 10.21 19.81
C SER A 77 3.29 10.48 20.79
N ALA A 78 4.53 10.18 20.42
CA ALA A 78 5.73 10.48 21.20
C ALA A 78 6.36 11.83 20.81
N GLY A 79 5.78 12.55 19.85
CA GLY A 79 6.28 13.84 19.37
C GLY A 79 7.33 13.76 18.27
N ASN A 80 7.63 12.57 17.74
CA ASN A 80 8.62 12.43 16.65
C ASN A 80 8.01 12.85 15.31
N PRO A 81 8.74 13.59 14.46
CA PRO A 81 8.26 13.99 13.15
C PRO A 81 8.08 12.80 12.22
N TRP A 82 7.06 12.85 11.38
CA TRP A 82 6.89 11.85 10.32
C TRP A 82 7.88 12.09 9.18
N LEU A 83 8.38 11.01 8.59
CA LEU A 83 9.27 11.06 7.41
C LEU A 83 8.59 11.61 6.14
N GLY A 84 7.29 11.89 6.19
CA GLY A 84 6.45 12.25 5.05
C GLY A 84 5.29 11.29 4.86
N ILE A 85 4.82 11.14 3.62
CA ILE A 85 3.64 10.32 3.29
C ILE A 85 3.67 8.97 4.00
N GLY A 86 2.55 8.61 4.63
CA GLY A 86 2.47 7.46 5.53
C GLY A 86 2.17 6.14 4.83
N TYR A 87 1.82 6.18 3.55
CA TYR A 87 1.32 5.06 2.75
C TYR A 87 2.39 4.53 1.80
N HIS A 88 2.29 3.25 1.44
CA HIS A 88 3.15 2.61 0.44
C HIS A 88 2.64 2.90 -0.98
N PHE A 89 1.32 2.98 -1.13
CA PHE A 89 0.67 3.28 -2.41
C PHE A 89 -0.43 4.34 -2.26
N VAL A 90 -0.63 5.11 -3.32
CA VAL A 90 -1.77 6.02 -3.49
C VAL A 90 -2.51 5.68 -4.78
N ILE A 91 -3.85 5.76 -4.78
CA ILE A 91 -4.68 5.57 -5.97
C ILE A 91 -5.51 6.84 -6.27
N GLY A 92 -5.27 7.46 -7.42
CA GLY A 92 -5.90 8.71 -7.86
C GLY A 92 -7.39 8.56 -8.21
N ASN A 93 -8.15 9.65 -8.07
CA ASN A 93 -9.59 9.74 -8.38
C ASN A 93 -9.91 10.67 -9.57
N GLY A 94 -8.88 11.13 -10.30
CA GLY A 94 -9.02 12.14 -11.36
C GLY A 94 -8.89 13.58 -10.90
N SER A 95 -8.68 13.84 -9.60
CA SER A 95 -8.45 15.17 -9.03
C SER A 95 -7.11 15.23 -8.31
N GLY A 96 -6.09 15.76 -8.98
CA GLY A 96 -4.70 15.85 -8.50
C GLY A 96 -3.80 14.68 -8.94
N MET A 97 -4.39 13.50 -9.15
CA MET A 97 -3.80 12.33 -9.83
C MET A 97 -4.81 11.78 -10.83
N GLU A 98 -4.36 11.04 -11.85
CA GLU A 98 -5.28 10.45 -12.83
C GLU A 98 -6.21 9.41 -12.16
N ASP A 99 -7.42 9.25 -12.69
CA ASP A 99 -8.40 8.33 -12.09
C ASP A 99 -7.98 6.86 -12.28
N GLY A 100 -7.75 6.17 -11.16
CA GLY A 100 -7.23 4.80 -11.13
C GLY A 100 -5.70 4.71 -11.23
N GLU A 101 -4.98 5.82 -11.34
CA GLU A 101 -3.52 5.83 -11.28
C GLU A 101 -3.07 5.29 -9.92
N VAL A 102 -2.34 4.19 -9.93
CA VAL A 102 -1.59 3.72 -8.75
C VAL A 102 -0.28 4.50 -8.72
N SER A 103 0.24 4.83 -7.55
CA SER A 103 1.60 5.36 -7.41
C SER A 103 2.27 4.79 -6.18
N ALA A 104 3.44 4.19 -6.36
CA ALA A 104 4.32 3.77 -5.27
C ALA A 104 5.01 4.99 -4.64
N THR A 105 5.16 4.98 -3.32
CA THR A 105 5.92 5.99 -2.57
C THR A 105 7.33 5.49 -2.24
N PHE A 106 8.15 6.36 -1.65
CA PHE A 106 9.46 5.96 -1.11
C PHE A 106 9.37 4.79 -0.12
N ARG A 107 8.26 4.66 0.62
CA ARG A 107 8.09 3.55 1.58
C ARG A 107 7.99 2.19 0.89
N TRP A 108 7.34 2.13 -0.26
CA TRP A 108 7.33 0.89 -1.05
C TRP A 108 8.68 0.67 -1.74
N GLN A 109 9.27 1.71 -2.33
CA GLN A 109 10.54 1.56 -3.04
C GLN A 109 11.66 1.08 -2.12
N ASP A 110 11.71 1.61 -0.91
CA ASP A 110 12.74 1.32 0.10
C ASP A 110 12.29 0.28 1.14
N GLN A 111 11.07 -0.24 1.00
CA GLN A 111 10.47 -1.26 1.88
C GLN A 111 10.45 -0.85 3.37
N ILE A 112 10.17 0.43 3.62
CA ILE A 112 10.13 1.07 4.94
C ILE A 112 8.73 0.97 5.53
N HIS A 113 8.63 0.63 6.83
CA HIS A 113 7.38 0.60 7.58
C HIS A 113 6.49 1.83 7.36
N GLY A 114 5.17 1.64 7.45
CA GLY A 114 4.18 2.70 7.29
C GLY A 114 4.03 3.62 8.51
N ALA A 115 3.26 4.69 8.33
CA ALA A 115 2.79 5.57 9.40
C ALA A 115 1.32 5.93 9.16
N HIS A 116 0.43 4.93 9.12
CA HIS A 116 -0.94 5.13 8.62
C HIS A 116 -2.03 4.64 9.57
N SER A 117 -1.75 3.66 10.43
CA SER A 117 -2.80 2.93 11.18
C SER A 117 -2.93 3.31 12.66
N GLY A 118 -2.01 4.11 13.21
CA GLY A 118 -1.90 4.33 14.66
C GLY A 118 -1.59 3.06 15.47
N HIS A 119 -1.44 1.90 14.82
CA HIS A 119 -1.21 0.61 15.44
C HIS A 119 0.20 0.08 15.06
N PRO A 120 1.10 -0.16 16.03
CA PRO A 120 2.49 -0.49 15.74
C PRO A 120 2.67 -1.69 14.79
N VAL A 121 1.88 -2.75 14.97
CA VAL A 121 1.97 -3.96 14.13
C VAL A 121 1.60 -3.69 12.68
N TYR A 122 0.56 -2.89 12.43
CA TYR A 122 0.08 -2.63 11.07
C TYR A 122 0.92 -1.59 10.36
N ASN A 123 1.57 -0.68 11.09
CA ASN A 123 2.62 0.16 10.53
C ASN A 123 3.88 -0.67 10.19
N ALA A 124 4.29 -1.58 11.08
CA ALA A 124 5.51 -2.36 10.89
C ALA A 124 5.39 -3.46 9.82
N ARG A 125 4.21 -4.07 9.67
CA ARG A 125 3.99 -5.24 8.79
C ARG A 125 2.86 -5.08 7.78
N GLY A 126 2.27 -3.89 7.68
CA GLY A 126 1.16 -3.62 6.77
C GLY A 126 1.53 -2.72 5.61
N ILE A 127 1.09 -3.10 4.42
CA ILE A 127 1.14 -2.26 3.24
C ILE A 127 -0.08 -1.32 3.27
N GLY A 128 0.13 -0.09 3.72
CA GLY A 128 -0.85 0.99 3.60
C GLY A 128 -1.11 1.41 2.14
N ILE A 129 -2.36 1.32 1.69
CA ILE A 129 -2.84 1.79 0.38
C ILE A 129 -3.89 2.88 0.63
N CYS A 130 -3.66 4.09 0.12
CA CYS A 130 -4.60 5.21 0.25
C CYS A 130 -5.27 5.53 -1.08
N LEU A 131 -6.60 5.60 -1.10
CA LEU A 131 -7.34 6.09 -2.27
C LEU A 131 -7.69 7.56 -2.05
N ILE A 132 -7.48 8.42 -3.05
CA ILE A 132 -7.89 9.82 -2.97
C ILE A 132 -9.43 9.88 -2.93
N GLY A 133 -9.98 10.52 -1.90
CA GLY A 133 -11.42 10.64 -1.71
C GLY A 133 -11.85 10.73 -0.25
N ASN A 134 -13.11 11.12 -0.03
CA ASN A 134 -13.80 10.94 1.24
C ASN A 134 -14.95 9.94 1.04
N PHE A 135 -14.72 8.70 1.49
CA PHE A 135 -15.69 7.61 1.30
C PHE A 135 -16.76 7.50 2.37
N GLU A 136 -16.76 8.41 3.35
CA GLU A 136 -17.94 8.65 4.19
C GLU A 136 -19.01 9.45 3.44
N GLN A 137 -18.63 10.16 2.37
CA GLN A 137 -19.52 11.04 1.60
C GLN A 137 -19.89 10.48 0.23
N GLN A 138 -18.93 9.87 -0.48
CA GLN A 138 -19.13 9.34 -1.84
C GLN A 138 -18.31 8.07 -2.05
N PRO A 139 -18.80 7.06 -2.79
CA PRO A 139 -18.03 5.85 -3.03
C PRO A 139 -16.77 6.13 -3.89
N PRO A 140 -15.75 5.25 -3.86
CA PRO A 140 -14.62 5.32 -4.78
C PRO A 140 -15.07 5.18 -6.24
N THR A 141 -14.27 5.69 -7.18
CA THR A 141 -14.56 5.50 -8.62
C THR A 141 -14.39 4.02 -9.00
N GLN A 142 -15.04 3.61 -10.11
CA GLN A 142 -14.86 2.25 -10.62
C GLN A 142 -13.40 1.97 -11.03
N LYS A 143 -12.69 2.98 -11.54
CA LYS A 143 -11.27 2.85 -11.89
C LYS A 143 -10.40 2.67 -10.66
N GLN A 144 -10.65 3.41 -9.57
CA GLN A 144 -9.98 3.20 -8.28
C GLN A 144 -10.18 1.77 -7.76
N LEU A 145 -11.42 1.26 -7.79
CA LEU A 145 -11.73 -0.10 -7.34
C LEU A 145 -11.05 -1.17 -8.20
N ASN A 146 -10.99 -0.97 -9.52
CA ASN A 146 -10.32 -1.90 -10.43
C ASN A 146 -8.81 -1.94 -10.17
N SER A 147 -8.18 -0.77 -10.05
CA SER A 147 -6.76 -0.66 -9.72
C SER A 147 -6.44 -1.24 -8.34
N LEU A 148 -7.29 -0.99 -7.33
CA LEU A 148 -7.14 -1.56 -6.00
C LEU A 148 -7.19 -3.09 -6.03
N LYS A 149 -8.16 -3.68 -6.73
CA LYS A 149 -8.28 -5.14 -6.86
C LYS A 149 -7.04 -5.75 -7.52
N LEU A 150 -6.54 -5.14 -8.59
CA LEU A 150 -5.33 -5.60 -9.26
C LEU A 150 -4.11 -5.49 -8.35
N LEU A 151 -3.95 -4.36 -7.67
CA LEU A 151 -2.84 -4.13 -6.75
C LEU A 151 -2.87 -5.14 -5.60
N VAL A 152 -4.02 -5.36 -4.96
CA VAL A 152 -4.17 -6.37 -3.89
C VAL A 152 -3.85 -7.76 -4.41
N LYS A 153 -4.27 -8.12 -5.63
CA LYS A 153 -3.96 -9.43 -6.23
C LYS A 153 -2.47 -9.62 -6.51
N VAL A 154 -1.76 -8.58 -6.89
CA VAL A 154 -0.30 -8.63 -7.13
C VAL A 154 0.46 -8.71 -5.81
N LEU A 155 -0.07 -8.08 -4.76
CA LEU A 155 0.54 -8.08 -3.45
C LEU A 155 0.22 -9.35 -2.65
N ALA A 156 -0.98 -9.92 -2.72
CA ALA A 156 -1.39 -11.06 -1.88
C ALA A 156 -0.81 -12.40 -2.32
#